data_AF-A0A173H0W3-F1
#
_entry.id   AF-A0A173H0W3-F1
#
_cell.length_a   1.000
_cell.length_b   1.000
_cell.length_c   1.000
_cell.angle_alpha   90.00
_cell.angle_beta   90.00
_cell.angle_gamma   90.00
#
_symmetry.space_group_name_H-M   'P 1'
#
loop_
_entity.id
_entity.type
_entity.pdbx_description
1 polymer ?
#
loop_
_entity_poly.entity_id
_entity_poly.type
_entity_poly.pdbx_seq_one_letter_code
_entity_poly.pdbx_strand_id
1 'polypeptide(L)'
;HGNILLNAMFGGKERTESERRLDGKYFVTMQDRDWYWKAYLPEDADRDHPACNPFGPNGRRLKGLPFAKSLIIVSGLDLTCDRQLGYAEGLREDGHDVKVVHREKATIGFYLLSNTDHYHEVMEEIADF
;
A
#
# COMPACT_ATOMS: atom_id res chain seq x y z
N HIS A 1 2.65 -19.99 -5.15
CA HIS A 1 1.54 -19.05 -4.90
C HIS A 1 2.01 -18.00 -3.91
N GLY A 2 1.81 -16.72 -4.23
CA GLY A 2 2.20 -15.56 -3.43
C GLY A 2 1.19 -14.45 -3.62
N ASN A 3 1.30 -13.39 -2.82
CA ASN A 3 0.45 -12.21 -2.97
C ASN A 3 1.17 -11.19 -3.85
N ILE A 4 0.45 -10.57 -4.80
CA ILE A 4 0.95 -9.45 -5.60
C ILE A 4 0.05 -8.25 -5.30
N LEU A 5 0.61 -7.21 -4.69
CA LEU A 5 -0.09 -6.02 -4.25
C LEU A 5 0.40 -4.83 -5.08
N LEU A 6 -0.47 -4.24 -5.89
CA LEU A 6 -0.18 -3.05 -6.67
C LEU A 6 -0.85 -1.83 -6.05
N ASN A 7 -0.05 -0.88 -5.53
CA ASN A 7 -0.54 0.32 -4.84
C ASN A 7 -1.66 0.01 -3.84
N ALA A 8 -1.42 -1.00 -3.00
CA ALA A 8 -2.45 -1.51 -2.10
C ALA A 8 -2.93 -0.42 -1.13
N MET A 9 -4.25 -0.32 -1.00
CA MET A 9 -4.88 0.74 -0.23
C MET A 9 -4.86 0.40 1.26
N PHE A 10 -3.91 1.00 1.98
CA PHE A 10 -3.84 1.01 3.45
C PHE A 10 -4.05 2.41 4.00
N GLY A 11 -4.43 2.49 5.27
CA GLY A 11 -4.73 3.74 5.96
C GLY A 11 -4.22 3.73 7.40
N GLY A 12 -4.81 4.60 8.21
CA GLY A 12 -4.44 4.85 9.60
C GLY A 12 -4.89 6.24 10.01
N LYS A 13 -5.20 6.43 11.28
CA LYS A 13 -5.75 7.70 11.78
C LYS A 13 -4.79 8.86 11.56
N GLU A 14 -3.53 8.68 11.98
CA GLU A 14 -2.46 9.67 11.82
C GLU A 14 -2.02 9.82 10.38
N ARG A 15 -1.69 11.05 9.97
CA ARG A 15 -1.22 11.35 8.62
C ARG A 15 0.28 11.08 8.47
N THR A 16 0.65 10.39 7.39
CA THR A 16 2.06 10.16 7.04
C THR A 16 2.70 11.41 6.43
N GLU A 17 4.00 11.36 6.15
CA GLU A 17 4.70 12.45 5.46
C GLU A 17 4.25 12.53 4.01
N SER A 18 4.19 11.38 3.32
CA SER A 18 3.75 11.27 1.93
C SER A 18 2.35 11.83 1.73
N GLU A 19 1.42 11.55 2.66
CA GLU A 19 0.04 12.04 2.58
C GLU A 19 -0.01 13.56 2.63
N ARG A 20 0.72 14.19 3.56
CA ARG A 20 0.79 15.66 3.66
C ARG A 20 1.48 16.29 2.46
N ARG A 21 2.55 15.65 1.97
CA ARG A 21 3.37 16.18 0.89
C ARG A 21 2.72 16.05 -0.49
N LEU A 22 1.93 15.00 -0.73
CA LEU A 22 1.40 14.65 -2.05
C LEU A 22 -0.11 14.90 -2.20
N ASP A 23 -0.81 15.32 -1.15
CA ASP A 23 -2.26 15.62 -1.19
C ASP A 23 -2.63 16.51 -2.39
N GLY A 24 -3.49 16.00 -3.27
CA GLY A 24 -3.99 16.70 -4.45
C GLY A 24 -2.98 16.94 -5.57
N LYS A 25 -1.72 16.52 -5.44
CA LYS A 25 -0.69 16.74 -6.47
C LYS A 25 -0.79 15.78 -7.65
N TYR A 26 -1.19 14.54 -7.39
CA TYR A 26 -1.23 13.46 -8.39
C TYR A 26 -2.56 12.69 -8.28
N PHE A 27 -3.62 13.25 -8.87
CA PHE A 27 -4.97 12.66 -9.04
C PHE A 27 -5.80 12.41 -7.78
N VAL A 28 -5.19 12.08 -6.65
CA VAL A 28 -5.88 11.64 -5.43
C VAL A 28 -5.72 12.67 -4.31
N THR A 29 -6.78 12.87 -3.53
CA THR A 29 -6.80 13.75 -2.36
C THR A 29 -6.98 12.97 -1.06
N MET A 30 -6.53 13.52 0.07
CA MET A 30 -6.85 12.98 1.39
C MET A 30 -8.34 13.00 1.68
N GLN A 31 -9.06 13.99 1.15
CA GLN A 31 -10.52 14.07 1.26
C GLN A 31 -11.20 12.84 0.65
N ASP A 32 -10.79 12.45 -0.56
CA ASP A 32 -11.33 11.25 -1.20
C ASP A 32 -10.95 9.99 -0.42
N ARG A 33 -9.67 9.86 0.00
CA ARG A 33 -9.22 8.71 0.81
C ARG A 33 -10.03 8.56 2.10
N ASP A 34 -10.29 9.65 2.80
CA ASP A 34 -11.12 9.64 4.00
C ASP A 34 -12.56 9.22 3.69
N TRP A 35 -13.12 9.72 2.59
CA TRP A 35 -14.46 9.37 2.16
C TRP A 35 -14.60 7.87 1.88
N TYR A 36 -13.67 7.29 1.12
CA TYR A 36 -13.69 5.84 0.83
C TYR A 36 -13.51 4.99 2.09
N TRP A 37 -12.62 5.37 3.00
CA TRP A 37 -12.47 4.65 4.26
C TRP A 37 -13.72 4.73 5.12
N LYS A 38 -14.35 5.91 5.22
CA LYS A 38 -15.61 6.08 5.95
C LYS A 38 -16.76 5.27 5.32
N ALA A 39 -16.78 5.16 3.99
CA ALA A 39 -17.80 4.39 3.28
C ALA A 39 -17.62 2.86 3.43
N TYR A 40 -16.37 2.40 3.61
CA TYR A 40 -16.04 0.98 3.72
C TYR A 40 -16.09 0.44 5.16
N LEU A 41 -15.66 1.24 6.13
CA LEU A 41 -15.55 0.82 7.52
C LEU A 41 -16.92 0.80 8.23
N PRO A 42 -17.06 0.05 9.33
CA PRO A 42 -18.22 0.16 10.22
C PRO A 42 -18.47 1.61 10.66
N GLU A 43 -19.74 1.99 10.88
CA GLU A 43 -20.13 3.38 11.16
C GLU A 43 -19.42 4.00 12.37
N ASP A 44 -19.07 3.19 13.37
CA ASP A 44 -18.40 3.57 14.61
C ASP A 44 -16.88 3.38 14.58
N ALA A 45 -16.33 2.86 13.48
CA ALA A 45 -14.91 2.60 13.34
C ALA A 45 -14.14 3.81 12.78
N ASP A 46 -12.91 3.99 13.27
CA ASP A 46 -11.94 4.91 12.67
C ASP A 46 -10.91 4.17 11.80
N ARG A 47 -9.98 4.93 11.22
CA ARG A 47 -8.97 4.41 10.28
C ARG A 47 -7.89 3.54 10.96
N ASP A 48 -7.88 3.40 12.29
CA ASP A 48 -7.04 2.41 12.96
C ASP A 48 -7.74 1.05 13.13
N HIS A 49 -8.93 0.87 12.54
CA HIS A 49 -9.54 -0.44 12.37
C HIS A 49 -8.62 -1.37 11.53
N PRO A 50 -8.46 -2.66 11.88
CA PRO A 50 -7.50 -3.57 11.22
C PRO A 50 -7.72 -3.77 9.71
N ALA A 51 -8.95 -3.59 9.23
CA ALA A 51 -9.25 -3.61 7.79
C ALA A 51 -8.64 -2.43 7.02
N CYS A 52 -8.33 -1.32 7.72
CA CYS A 52 -7.70 -0.13 7.17
C CYS A 52 -6.20 -0.09 7.49
N ASN A 53 -5.83 -0.42 8.72
CA ASN A 53 -4.47 -0.34 9.25
C ASN A 53 -4.03 -1.70 9.85
N PRO A 54 -3.63 -2.68 9.03
CA PRO A 54 -3.38 -4.07 9.49
C PRO A 54 -2.28 -4.22 10.53
N PHE A 55 -1.29 -3.31 10.51
CA PHE A 55 -0.18 -3.25 11.47
C PHE A 55 -0.27 -2.05 12.42
N GLY A 56 -1.44 -1.41 12.49
CA GLY A 56 -1.71 -0.29 13.39
C GLY A 56 -1.94 -0.71 14.84
N PRO A 57 -2.37 0.24 15.71
CA PRO A 57 -2.59 0.00 17.14
C PRO A 57 -3.54 -1.17 17.46
N ASN A 58 -4.54 -1.41 16.59
CA ASN A 58 -5.51 -2.49 16.76
C ASN A 58 -5.22 -3.72 15.88
N GLY A 59 -4.11 -3.68 15.12
CA GLY A 59 -3.71 -4.73 14.19
C GLY A 59 -3.27 -6.01 14.89
N ARG A 60 -3.22 -7.11 14.13
CA ARG A 60 -2.70 -8.40 14.60
C ARG A 60 -1.37 -8.70 13.92
N ARG A 61 -0.34 -8.95 14.71
CA ARG A 61 0.95 -9.47 14.19
C ARG A 61 0.77 -10.86 13.59
N LEU A 62 1.45 -11.10 12.49
CA LEU A 62 1.41 -12.33 11.70
C LEU A 62 2.60 -13.26 11.99
N LYS A 63 3.49 -12.86 12.90
CA LYS A 63 4.65 -13.65 13.32
C LYS A 63 4.30 -15.10 13.65
N GLY A 64 5.02 -16.03 13.04
CA GLY A 64 4.84 -17.48 13.24
C GLY A 64 3.64 -18.08 12.52
N LEU A 65 2.87 -17.30 11.76
CA LEU A 65 1.82 -17.82 10.89
C LEU A 65 2.40 -18.22 9.52
N PRO A 66 1.85 -19.27 8.87
CA PRO A 66 2.17 -19.57 7.48
C PRO A 66 1.55 -18.49 6.58
N PHE A 67 2.32 -17.46 6.28
CA PHE A 67 1.93 -16.38 5.38
C PHE A 67 2.62 -16.54 4.01
N ALA A 68 1.90 -16.23 2.94
CA ALA A 68 2.44 -16.33 1.59
C ALA A 68 3.51 -15.25 1.34
N LYS A 69 4.55 -15.57 0.55
CA LYS A 69 5.49 -14.56 0.07
C LYS A 69 4.75 -13.44 -0.65
N SER A 70 5.21 -12.21 -0.51
CA SER A 70 4.51 -11.02 -1.01
C SER A 70 5.41 -10.17 -1.91
N LEU A 71 4.91 -9.84 -3.10
CA LEU A 71 5.45 -8.81 -3.98
C LEU A 71 4.61 -7.54 -3.80
N ILE A 72 5.22 -6.46 -3.33
CA ILE A 72 4.57 -5.20 -3.02
C ILE A 72 5.12 -4.12 -3.95
N ILE A 73 4.27 -3.64 -4.85
CA ILE A 73 4.60 -2.62 -5.82
C ILE A 73 4.05 -1.29 -5.32
N VAL A 74 4.94 -0.30 -5.17
CA VAL A 74 4.64 1.01 -4.61
C VAL A 74 4.96 2.10 -5.62
N SER A 75 3.95 2.91 -5.95
CA SER A 75 4.11 4.18 -6.67
C SER A 75 4.62 5.27 -5.73
N GLY A 76 5.79 5.85 -6.01
CA GLY A 76 6.37 6.90 -5.15
C GLY A 76 5.59 8.22 -5.14
N LEU A 77 4.76 8.45 -6.17
CA LEU A 77 3.86 9.61 -6.27
C LEU A 77 2.41 9.26 -5.87
N ASP A 78 2.16 8.07 -5.33
CA ASP A 78 0.95 7.78 -4.56
C ASP A 78 1.11 8.39 -3.17
N LEU A 79 0.15 9.22 -2.76
CA LEU A 79 0.18 9.86 -1.44
C LEU A 79 0.19 8.87 -0.26
N THR A 80 -0.21 7.63 -0.46
CA THR A 80 -0.23 6.58 0.58
C THR A 80 1.01 5.68 0.56
N CYS A 81 2.04 6.03 -0.21
CA CYS A 81 3.25 5.21 -0.35
C CYS A 81 3.94 4.88 0.99
N ASP A 82 3.99 5.82 1.95
CA ASP A 82 4.52 5.54 3.30
C ASP A 82 3.76 4.41 4.01
N ARG A 83 2.45 4.30 3.80
CA ARG A 83 1.62 3.24 4.40
C ARG A 83 1.88 1.89 3.75
N GLN A 84 2.08 1.89 2.43
CA GLN A 84 2.40 0.69 1.66
C GLN A 84 3.78 0.14 2.06
N LEU A 85 4.76 1.04 2.21
CA LEU A 85 6.08 0.70 2.72
C LEU A 85 6.02 0.24 4.18
N GLY A 86 5.22 0.89 5.03
CA GLY A 86 4.99 0.47 6.40
C GLY A 86 4.38 -0.93 6.51
N TYR A 87 3.44 -1.28 5.63
CA TYR A 87 2.89 -2.64 5.55
C TYR A 87 3.96 -3.66 5.15
N ALA A 88 4.79 -3.34 4.15
CA ALA A 88 5.90 -4.21 3.75
C ALA A 88 6.89 -4.45 4.90
N GLU A 89 7.20 -3.40 5.67
CA GLU A 89 8.09 -3.51 6.81
C GLU A 89 7.47 -4.33 7.95
N GLY A 90 6.19 -4.12 8.26
CA GLY A 90 5.47 -4.92 9.27
C GLY A 90 5.50 -6.43 8.96
N LEU A 91 5.36 -6.80 7.68
CA LEU A 91 5.51 -8.19 7.25
C LEU A 91 6.95 -8.71 7.43
N ARG A 92 7.98 -7.91 7.10
CA ARG A 92 9.38 -8.30 7.26
C ARG A 92 9.76 -8.48 8.72
N GLU A 93 9.34 -7.56 9.59
CA GLU A 93 9.54 -7.65 11.03
C GLU A 93 8.93 -8.92 11.64
N ASP A 94 7.81 -9.39 11.07
CA ASP A 94 7.16 -10.64 11.46
C ASP A 94 7.80 -11.90 10.85
N GLY A 95 8.84 -11.72 10.03
CA GLY A 95 9.66 -12.79 9.45
C GLY A 95 9.12 -13.35 8.14
N HIS A 96 8.27 -12.61 7.43
CA HIS A 96 7.71 -13.04 6.15
C HIS A 96 8.58 -12.63 4.95
N ASP A 97 8.49 -13.39 3.86
CA ASP A 97 9.21 -13.13 2.61
C ASP A 97 8.51 -12.01 1.82
N VAL A 98 9.21 -10.88 1.64
CA VAL A 98 8.65 -9.65 1.06
C VAL A 98 9.63 -9.00 0.07
N LYS A 99 9.25 -8.98 -1.21
CA LYS A 99 9.90 -8.18 -2.26
C LYS A 99 9.13 -6.86 -2.43
N VAL A 100 9.85 -5.74 -2.38
CA VAL A 100 9.27 -4.41 -2.64
C VAL A 100 9.85 -3.87 -3.93
N VAL A 101 8.98 -3.43 -4.84
CA VAL A 101 9.34 -2.69 -6.06
C VAL A 101 8.81 -1.27 -5.91
N HIS A 102 9.69 -0.35 -5.51
CA HIS A 102 9.36 1.06 -5.32
C HIS A 102 9.69 1.85 -6.59
N ARG A 103 8.67 2.40 -7.25
CA ARG A 103 8.81 3.24 -8.44
C ARG A 103 8.65 4.70 -8.07
N GLU A 104 9.75 5.35 -7.71
CA GLU A 104 9.77 6.72 -7.16
C GLU A 104 8.96 7.75 -7.96
N LYS A 105 8.94 7.63 -9.29
CA LYS A 105 8.26 8.58 -10.20
C LYS A 105 6.94 8.06 -10.78
N ALA A 106 6.48 6.87 -10.38
CA ALA A 106 5.21 6.35 -10.84
C ALA A 106 4.05 6.99 -10.06
N THR A 107 2.98 7.35 -10.77
CA THR A 107 1.69 7.75 -10.17
C THR A 107 0.78 6.55 -9.99
N ILE A 108 -0.35 6.73 -9.30
CA ILE A 108 -1.42 5.73 -9.28
C ILE A 108 -1.87 5.40 -10.71
N GLY A 109 -2.23 4.13 -10.95
CA GLY A 109 -2.74 3.65 -12.24
C GLY A 109 -1.70 3.49 -13.35
N PHE A 110 -0.40 3.63 -13.08
CA PHE A 110 0.65 3.45 -14.11
C PHE A 110 0.60 2.08 -14.80
N TYR A 111 0.07 1.06 -14.12
CA TYR A 111 -0.09 -0.30 -14.64
C TYR A 111 -1.31 -0.48 -15.57
N LEU A 112 -2.14 0.54 -15.77
CA LEU A 112 -3.33 0.46 -16.64
C LEU A 112 -3.01 0.61 -18.13
N LEU A 113 -1.86 1.19 -18.46
CA LEU A 113 -1.43 1.45 -19.84
C LEU A 113 0.02 1.00 -20.03
N SER A 114 0.29 0.27 -21.10
CA SER A 114 1.62 -0.24 -21.45
C SER A 114 2.47 0.82 -22.16
N ASN A 115 2.68 1.97 -21.51
CA ASN A 115 3.30 3.15 -22.13
C ASN A 115 4.40 3.81 -21.28
N THR A 116 4.86 3.15 -20.21
CA THR A 116 5.94 3.65 -19.35
C THR A 116 6.89 2.52 -18.98
N ASP A 117 8.15 2.84 -18.69
CA ASP A 117 9.12 1.86 -18.18
C ASP A 117 8.63 1.23 -16.87
N HIS A 118 7.95 2.00 -16.01
CA HIS A 118 7.34 1.49 -14.78
C HIS A 118 6.38 0.33 -15.03
N TYR A 119 5.56 0.39 -16.09
CA TYR A 119 4.70 -0.72 -16.48
C TYR A 119 5.53 -1.95 -16.83
N HIS A 120 6.52 -1.79 -17.71
CA HIS A 120 7.31 -2.91 -18.23
C HIS A 120 8.12 -3.58 -17.12
N GLU A 121 8.83 -2.79 -16.31
CA GLU A 121 9.62 -3.29 -15.17
C GLU A 121 8.74 -4.05 -14.17
N VAL A 122 7.53 -3.54 -13.86
CA VAL A 122 6.63 -4.22 -12.91
C VAL A 122 6.05 -5.51 -13.50
N MET A 123 5.80 -5.57 -14.81
CA MET A 123 5.33 -6.80 -15.45
C MET A 123 6.41 -7.88 -15.49
N GLU A 124 7.68 -7.51 -15.67
CA GLU A 124 8.82 -8.43 -15.53
C GLU A 124 8.93 -8.97 -14.10
N GLU A 125 8.85 -8.07 -13.12
CA GLU A 125 8.83 -8.41 -11.69
C GLU A 125 7.70 -9.38 -11.31
N ILE A 126 6.51 -9.20 -11.89
CA ILE A 126 5.37 -10.10 -11.71
C ILE A 126 5.61 -11.46 -12.38
N ALA A 127 6.22 -11.48 -13.56
CA ALA A 127 6.51 -12.72 -14.28
C ALA A 127 7.57 -13.59 -13.56
N ASP A 128 8.53 -12.95 -12.89
CA ASP A 128 9.59 -13.61 -12.14
C ASP A 128 9.16 -14.08 -10.73
N PHE A 129 8.03 -13.59 -10.22
CA PHE A 129 7.58 -13.81 -8.84
C PHE A 129 6.67 -15.04 -8.66
#